data_AF-A0AAU5EQT0-F1
#
_entry.id   AF-A0AAU5EQT0-F1
#
_cell.length_a   1.000
_cell.length_b   1.000
_cell.length_c   1.000
_cell.angle_alpha   90.00
_cell.angle_beta   90.00
_cell.angle_gamma   90.00
#
_symmetry.space_group_name_H-M   'P 1'
#
loop_
_entity.id
_entity.type
_entity.pdbx_description
1 polymer ?
#
loop_
_entity_poly.entity_id
_entity_poly.type
_entity_poly.pdbx_seq_one_letter_code
_entity_poly.pdbx_strand_id
1 'polypeptide(L)'
;MADETIGIVGAGIVGLATAREIALRRPGTRVVVLEKEHEVAVHQTGHNSGVVHAGIYYAPGSLKADLCVRGVSILREYCQDRGLPYDEIGKLVVAVREDELGRMENLYERARNNHVPELRRISKEEIKELEPHAGGIAALHSPRTAITDYPAIAREFAKDIEASGGEVRLGFPVTSITNVPGGIEVASGQQRVRVDRLILCAGLHSDAVAKMAQDKREPKIIPFRGEYMLLKPDRTHLVRGLIYPVPDPRYPFLGVHFTPRVDGTVEVGPNAVLALAREGYKLGRLSVKDLAGLAAYPGSWKMAAQHWRTGIKEYRGSLSASAFMKDAKLYVPGVGVSDVVRGGAGVRAQALDPDGTLVDDFRIHQVGRITAVRNAPSPAATASMAIAEHIVGAVFDTPSAH
;
A
#
# COMPACT_ATOMS: atom_id res chain seq x y z
N MET A 1 -11.22 -9.38 34.54
CA MET A 1 -10.19 -8.38 34.17
C MET A 1 -9.46 -8.95 32.97
N ALA A 2 -9.08 -8.13 31.98
CA ALA A 2 -8.32 -8.65 30.84
C ALA A 2 -6.92 -9.08 31.29
N ASP A 3 -6.41 -10.19 30.77
CA ASP A 3 -5.12 -10.77 31.16
C ASP A 3 -3.92 -9.95 30.65
N GLU A 4 -4.12 -9.23 29.55
CA GLU A 4 -3.11 -8.37 28.92
C GLU A 4 -3.83 -7.24 28.16
N THR A 5 -3.23 -6.05 28.10
CA THR A 5 -3.66 -4.94 27.26
C THR A 5 -2.63 -4.71 26.15
N ILE A 6 -3.04 -4.80 24.89
CA ILE A 6 -2.18 -4.55 23.74
C ILE A 6 -2.61 -3.28 23.02
N GLY A 7 -1.65 -2.36 22.86
CA GLY A 7 -1.82 -1.15 22.08
C GLY A 7 -1.43 -1.34 20.62
N ILE A 8 -2.19 -0.75 19.71
CA ILE A 8 -1.84 -0.62 18.29
C ILE A 8 -1.84 0.87 17.93
N VAL A 9 -0.77 1.36 17.29
CA VAL A 9 -0.70 2.74 16.80
C VAL A 9 -0.96 2.78 15.30
N GLY A 10 -2.06 3.43 14.91
CA GLY A 10 -2.53 3.59 13.54
C GLY A 10 -3.72 2.66 13.22
N ALA A 11 -4.85 3.26 12.85
CA ALA A 11 -6.05 2.59 12.33
C ALA A 11 -6.09 2.60 10.80
N GLY A 12 -4.94 2.41 10.15
CA GLY A 12 -4.87 1.95 8.77
C GLY A 12 -5.13 0.44 8.68
N ILE A 13 -5.31 -0.08 7.47
CA ILE A 13 -5.72 -1.48 7.25
C ILE A 13 -4.79 -2.51 7.91
N VAL A 14 -3.47 -2.27 7.94
CA VAL A 14 -2.50 -3.16 8.60
C VAL A 14 -2.67 -3.14 10.12
N GLY A 15 -2.86 -1.96 10.72
CA GLY A 15 -3.06 -1.83 12.16
C GLY A 15 -4.38 -2.46 12.62
N LEU A 16 -5.46 -2.21 11.88
CA LEU A 16 -6.77 -2.79 12.16
C LEU A 16 -6.80 -4.30 11.94
N ALA A 17 -6.22 -4.81 10.86
CA ALA A 17 -6.08 -6.25 10.65
C ALA A 17 -5.29 -6.91 11.79
N THR A 18 -4.19 -6.28 12.24
CA THR A 18 -3.38 -6.78 13.37
C THR A 18 -4.18 -6.80 14.68
N ALA A 19 -4.89 -5.71 14.98
CA ALA A 19 -5.75 -5.62 16.16
C ALA A 19 -6.83 -6.70 16.18
N ARG A 20 -7.51 -6.89 15.03
CA ARG A 20 -8.53 -7.92 14.84
C ARG A 20 -7.95 -9.33 15.01
N GLU A 21 -6.79 -9.60 14.41
CA GLU A 21 -6.14 -10.91 14.49
C GLU A 21 -5.76 -11.27 15.94
N ILE A 22 -5.29 -10.30 16.72
CA ILE A 22 -5.03 -10.48 18.16
C ILE A 22 -6.31 -10.83 18.90
N ALA A 23 -7.40 -10.09 18.66
CA ALA A 23 -8.67 -10.33 19.31
C ALA A 23 -9.23 -11.74 19.01
N LEU A 24 -9.06 -12.21 17.77
CA LEU A 24 -9.47 -13.56 17.35
C LEU A 24 -8.61 -14.66 17.97
N ARG A 25 -7.28 -14.52 17.94
CA ARG A 25 -6.35 -15.55 18.43
C ARG A 25 -6.21 -15.58 19.95
N ARG A 26 -6.51 -14.49 20.64
CA ARG A 26 -6.32 -14.35 22.10
C ARG A 26 -7.55 -13.80 22.80
N PRO A 27 -8.66 -14.57 22.88
CA PRO A 27 -9.85 -14.17 23.64
C PRO A 27 -9.50 -13.76 25.07
N GLY A 28 -10.09 -12.67 25.56
CA GLY A 28 -9.79 -12.11 26.89
C GLY A 28 -8.68 -11.05 26.92
N THR A 29 -7.96 -10.85 25.82
CA THR A 29 -6.97 -9.76 25.68
C THR A 29 -7.66 -8.44 25.35
N ARG A 30 -7.35 -7.36 26.07
CA ARG A 30 -7.87 -6.03 25.75
C ARG A 30 -7.03 -5.40 24.63
N VAL A 31 -7.63 -5.17 23.47
CA VAL A 31 -6.97 -4.48 22.35
C VAL A 31 -7.40 -3.02 22.31
N VAL A 32 -6.45 -2.08 22.22
CA VAL A 32 -6.72 -0.66 22.02
C VAL A 32 -5.96 -0.13 20.81
N VAL A 33 -6.69 0.34 19.80
CA VAL A 33 -6.14 1.00 18.62
C VAL A 33 -6.15 2.50 18.84
N LEU A 34 -5.03 3.17 18.58
CA LEU A 34 -4.84 4.61 18.75
C LEU A 34 -4.63 5.24 17.37
N GLU A 35 -5.56 6.10 16.95
CA GLU A 35 -5.55 6.75 15.63
C GLU A 35 -5.56 8.28 15.80
N LYS A 36 -4.71 8.98 15.05
CA LYS A 36 -4.62 10.44 15.12
C LYS A 36 -5.82 11.12 14.45
N GLU A 37 -6.37 10.50 13.42
CA GLU A 37 -7.50 11.00 12.66
C GLU A 37 -8.83 10.74 13.37
N HIS A 38 -9.88 11.45 12.95
CA HIS A 38 -11.24 11.29 13.47
C HIS A 38 -12.03 10.15 12.78
N GLU A 39 -11.40 9.46 11.83
CA GLU A 39 -11.94 8.32 11.10
C GLU A 39 -10.82 7.30 10.86
N VAL A 40 -11.19 6.04 10.66
CA VAL A 40 -10.23 5.01 10.26
C VAL A 40 -9.86 5.14 8.78
N ALA A 41 -8.72 4.58 8.39
CA ALA A 41 -8.30 4.47 6.99
C ALA A 41 -8.12 5.78 6.20
N VAL A 42 -8.04 6.95 6.85
CA VAL A 42 -7.94 8.26 6.19
C VAL A 42 -6.71 8.43 5.27
N HIS A 43 -5.62 7.70 5.51
CA HIS A 43 -4.37 7.87 4.77
C HIS A 43 -4.17 6.83 3.65
N GLN A 44 -3.09 6.05 3.68
CA GLN A 44 -2.74 5.13 2.58
C GLN A 44 -3.85 4.11 2.25
N THR A 45 -4.66 3.72 3.24
CA THR A 45 -5.81 2.84 3.04
C THR A 45 -6.98 3.52 2.30
N GLY A 46 -7.19 4.82 2.49
CA GLY A 46 -8.19 5.61 1.78
C GLY A 46 -7.72 6.05 0.39
N HIS A 47 -6.40 6.13 0.21
CA HIS A 47 -5.77 6.67 -0.98
C HIS A 47 -4.92 5.61 -1.71
N ASN A 48 -5.56 4.55 -2.18
CA ASN A 48 -4.95 3.52 -3.03
C ASN A 48 -5.89 3.14 -4.18
N SER A 49 -5.43 2.29 -5.07
CA SER A 49 -6.12 1.88 -6.30
C SER A 49 -7.26 0.89 -6.10
N GLY A 50 -7.49 0.34 -4.90
CA GLY A 50 -8.55 -0.64 -4.66
C GLY A 50 -8.24 -2.02 -5.23
N VAL A 51 -7.08 -2.22 -5.84
CA VAL A 51 -6.69 -3.46 -6.50
C VAL A 51 -6.33 -4.53 -5.48
N VAL A 52 -6.86 -5.72 -5.68
CA VAL A 52 -6.47 -6.97 -5.03
C VAL A 52 -5.39 -7.61 -5.89
N HIS A 53 -4.12 -7.41 -5.50
CA HIS A 53 -2.98 -7.81 -6.32
C HIS A 53 -2.80 -9.33 -6.34
N ALA A 54 -2.68 -9.90 -7.54
CA ALA A 54 -2.55 -11.35 -7.71
C ALA A 54 -1.16 -11.95 -7.41
N GLY A 55 -0.13 -11.15 -7.08
CA GLY A 55 1.22 -11.67 -6.81
C GLY A 55 2.21 -11.68 -7.99
N ILE A 56 1.90 -11.05 -9.12
CA ILE A 56 2.69 -11.16 -10.38
C ILE A 56 4.13 -10.62 -10.24
N TYR A 57 4.30 -9.50 -9.52
CA TYR A 57 5.51 -8.69 -9.61
C TYR A 57 6.58 -9.01 -8.56
N TYR A 58 6.24 -9.74 -7.51
CA TYR A 58 7.07 -9.85 -6.30
C TYR A 58 8.14 -10.94 -6.45
N ALA A 59 9.32 -10.70 -5.89
CA ALA A 59 10.42 -11.66 -5.94
C ALA A 59 9.97 -12.99 -5.26
N PRO A 60 10.13 -14.15 -5.91
CA PRO A 60 9.74 -15.43 -5.31
C PRO A 60 10.50 -15.68 -4.00
N GLY A 61 9.80 -16.22 -3.00
CA GLY A 61 10.33 -16.44 -1.65
C GLY A 61 10.48 -15.19 -0.78
N SER A 62 10.04 -14.01 -1.25
CA SER A 62 9.91 -12.82 -0.40
C SER A 62 8.61 -12.85 0.40
N LEU A 63 8.58 -12.17 1.55
CA LEU A 63 7.35 -12.07 2.36
C LEU A 63 6.23 -11.41 1.56
N LYS A 64 6.56 -10.42 0.72
CA LYS A 64 5.62 -9.82 -0.23
C LYS A 64 4.94 -10.83 -1.14
N ALA A 65 5.69 -11.77 -1.72
CA ALA A 65 5.11 -12.77 -2.61
C ALA A 65 4.17 -13.69 -1.82
N ASP A 66 4.68 -14.28 -0.75
CA ASP A 66 3.97 -15.31 0.03
C ASP A 66 2.72 -14.74 0.70
N LEU A 67 2.84 -13.59 1.37
CA LEU A 67 1.72 -12.96 2.06
C LEU A 67 0.71 -12.34 1.10
N CYS A 68 1.11 -11.94 -0.11
CA CYS A 68 0.17 -11.47 -1.12
C CYS A 68 -0.73 -12.60 -1.60
N VAL A 69 -0.15 -13.75 -1.98
CA VAL A 69 -0.92 -14.90 -2.47
C VAL A 69 -1.87 -15.41 -1.40
N ARG A 70 -1.38 -15.57 -0.16
CA ARG A 70 -2.23 -15.94 0.99
C ARG A 70 -3.30 -14.89 1.26
N GLY A 71 -2.94 -13.62 1.20
CA GLY A 71 -3.84 -12.49 1.46
C GLY A 71 -5.01 -12.41 0.50
N VAL A 72 -4.83 -12.75 -0.77
CA VAL A 72 -5.93 -12.76 -1.77
C VAL A 72 -7.06 -13.67 -1.33
N SER A 73 -6.76 -14.92 -0.95
CA SER A 73 -7.79 -15.89 -0.55
C SER A 73 -8.55 -15.46 0.69
N ILE A 74 -7.83 -15.07 1.75
CA ILE A 74 -8.43 -14.64 3.02
C ILE A 74 -9.26 -13.36 2.81
N LEU A 75 -8.77 -12.42 1.99
CA LEU A 75 -9.49 -11.18 1.69
C LEU A 75 -10.78 -11.42 0.92
N ARG A 76 -10.74 -12.32 -0.07
CA ARG A 76 -11.94 -12.71 -0.82
C ARG A 76 -12.99 -13.33 0.11
N GLU A 77 -12.62 -14.29 0.93
CA GLU A 77 -13.52 -14.94 1.90
C GLU A 77 -14.13 -13.91 2.86
N TYR A 78 -13.30 -13.03 3.43
CA TYR A 78 -13.78 -11.98 4.32
C TYR A 78 -14.76 -11.02 3.64
N CYS A 79 -14.50 -10.62 2.38
CA CYS A 79 -15.41 -9.76 1.65
C CYS A 79 -16.74 -10.47 1.37
N GLN A 80 -16.71 -11.75 1.02
CA GLN A 80 -17.91 -12.55 0.79
C GLN A 80 -18.75 -12.68 2.07
N ASP A 81 -18.12 -13.03 3.19
CA ASP A 81 -18.80 -13.20 4.49
C ASP A 81 -19.45 -11.90 4.98
N ARG A 82 -18.83 -10.75 4.68
CA ARG A 82 -19.31 -9.42 5.09
C ARG A 82 -20.20 -8.73 4.07
N GLY A 83 -20.39 -9.32 2.89
CA GLY A 83 -21.10 -8.67 1.79
C GLY A 83 -20.43 -7.39 1.30
N LEU A 84 -19.09 -7.33 1.33
CA LEU A 84 -18.30 -6.21 0.84
C LEU A 84 -18.01 -6.35 -0.67
N PRO A 85 -17.85 -5.23 -1.41
CA PRO A 85 -17.51 -5.27 -2.83
C PRO A 85 -16.22 -6.04 -3.10
N TYR A 86 -16.28 -7.00 -4.03
CA TYR A 86 -15.13 -7.76 -4.50
C TYR A 86 -15.40 -8.25 -5.93
N ASP A 87 -14.84 -7.55 -6.92
CA ASP A 87 -15.11 -7.83 -8.33
C ASP A 87 -13.85 -8.35 -9.04
N GLU A 88 -13.87 -9.60 -9.48
CA GLU A 88 -12.80 -10.22 -10.27
C GLU A 88 -12.87 -9.75 -11.73
N ILE A 89 -12.41 -8.52 -11.99
CA ILE A 89 -12.43 -7.88 -13.31
C ILE A 89 -11.23 -8.23 -14.21
N GLY A 90 -10.27 -8.98 -13.67
CA GLY A 90 -9.05 -9.38 -14.39
C GLY A 90 -8.03 -8.25 -14.55
N LYS A 91 -6.83 -8.63 -15.00
CA LYS A 91 -5.73 -7.70 -15.30
C LYS A 91 -4.95 -8.12 -16.54
N LEU A 92 -4.69 -7.17 -17.42
CA LEU A 92 -3.71 -7.25 -18.50
C LEU A 92 -2.43 -6.51 -18.10
N VAL A 93 -1.29 -7.19 -18.19
CA VAL A 93 0.05 -6.58 -18.17
C VAL A 93 0.55 -6.53 -19.60
N VAL A 94 0.45 -5.36 -20.23
CA VAL A 94 0.56 -5.18 -21.68
C VAL A 94 1.95 -4.71 -22.07
N ALA A 95 2.56 -5.42 -23.02
CA ALA A 95 3.72 -4.95 -23.76
C ALA A 95 3.25 -4.14 -24.97
N VAL A 96 3.74 -2.91 -25.09
CA VAL A 96 3.46 -1.99 -26.20
C VAL A 96 4.67 -1.82 -27.14
N ARG A 97 5.84 -2.37 -26.77
CA ARG A 97 7.06 -2.39 -27.58
C ARG A 97 7.74 -3.74 -27.54
N GLU A 98 8.49 -4.07 -28.59
CA GLU A 98 9.22 -5.35 -28.68
C GLU A 98 10.26 -5.53 -27.58
N ASP A 99 10.92 -4.45 -27.14
CA ASP A 99 11.92 -4.49 -26.07
C ASP A 99 11.33 -4.81 -24.68
N GLU A 100 10.00 -4.78 -24.54
CA GLU A 100 9.28 -5.15 -23.32
C GLU A 100 8.99 -6.65 -23.24
N LEU A 101 9.02 -7.39 -24.35
CA LEU A 101 8.63 -8.80 -24.40
C LEU A 101 9.52 -9.68 -23.50
N GLY A 102 10.83 -9.46 -23.50
CA GLY A 102 11.73 -10.20 -22.61
C GLY A 102 11.48 -9.92 -21.12
N ARG A 103 11.11 -8.67 -20.77
CA ARG A 103 10.74 -8.31 -19.40
C ARG A 103 9.39 -8.92 -19.00
N MET A 104 8.43 -8.95 -19.93
CA MET A 104 7.14 -9.59 -19.76
C MET A 104 7.30 -11.10 -19.51
N GLU A 105 8.20 -11.77 -20.25
CA GLU A 105 8.48 -13.19 -20.06
C GLU A 105 9.06 -13.47 -18.67
N ASN A 106 10.01 -12.66 -18.21
CA ASN A 106 10.55 -12.76 -16.85
C ASN A 106 9.46 -12.58 -15.77
N LEU A 107 8.47 -11.72 -16.01
CA LEU A 107 7.32 -11.55 -15.10
C LEU A 107 6.39 -12.74 -15.12
N TYR A 108 6.19 -13.37 -16.27
CA TYR A 108 5.39 -14.58 -16.37
C TYR A 108 6.02 -15.72 -15.57
N GLU A 109 7.33 -15.96 -15.72
CA GLU A 109 8.04 -16.98 -14.94
C GLU A 109 8.01 -16.70 -13.44
N ARG A 110 8.20 -15.42 -13.05
CA ARG A 110 8.06 -14.98 -11.66
C ARG A 110 6.67 -15.28 -11.10
N ALA A 111 5.62 -14.92 -11.84
CA ALA A 111 4.25 -15.14 -11.41
C ALA A 111 3.90 -16.63 -11.33
N ARG A 112 4.45 -17.47 -12.21
CA ARG A 112 4.34 -18.93 -12.10
C ARG A 112 4.99 -19.47 -10.82
N ASN A 113 6.18 -18.98 -10.49
CA ASN A 113 6.87 -19.36 -9.25
C ASN A 113 6.12 -18.88 -7.99
N ASN A 114 5.37 -17.79 -8.10
CA ASN A 114 4.47 -17.32 -7.04
C ASN A 114 3.10 -18.02 -7.07
N HIS A 115 2.89 -19.01 -7.94
CA HIS A 115 1.65 -19.76 -8.07
C HIS A 115 0.40 -18.89 -8.37
N VAL A 116 0.58 -17.81 -9.14
CA VAL A 116 -0.55 -16.97 -9.58
C VAL A 116 -1.52 -17.81 -10.43
N PRO A 117 -2.80 -17.97 -10.02
CA PRO A 117 -3.72 -18.87 -10.69
C PRO A 117 -4.13 -18.34 -12.07
N GLU A 118 -4.31 -19.28 -13.02
CA GLU A 118 -4.92 -19.04 -14.33
C GLU A 118 -4.22 -17.95 -15.18
N LEU A 119 -2.96 -17.65 -14.86
CA LEU A 119 -2.16 -16.68 -15.61
C LEU A 119 -1.88 -17.20 -17.02
N ARG A 120 -2.18 -16.39 -18.04
CA ARG A 120 -1.96 -16.73 -19.45
C ARG A 120 -1.13 -15.67 -20.15
N ARG A 121 -0.31 -16.10 -21.11
CA ARG A 121 0.23 -15.21 -22.15
C ARG A 121 -0.83 -15.10 -23.24
N ILE A 122 -1.11 -13.90 -23.71
CA ILE A 122 -2.14 -13.67 -24.73
C ILE A 122 -1.60 -12.80 -25.88
N SER A 123 -2.10 -13.08 -27.09
CA SER A 123 -1.76 -12.36 -28.31
C SER A 123 -2.45 -11.00 -28.38
N LYS A 124 -2.07 -10.19 -29.38
CA LYS A 124 -2.74 -8.92 -29.69
C LYS A 124 -4.22 -9.09 -30.02
N GLU A 125 -4.58 -10.18 -30.68
CA GLU A 125 -5.96 -10.51 -31.04
C GLU A 125 -6.75 -10.83 -29.78
N GLU A 126 -6.22 -11.67 -28.89
CA GLU A 126 -6.83 -12.00 -27.60
C GLU A 126 -6.94 -10.79 -26.67
N ILE A 127 -6.00 -9.83 -26.72
CA ILE A 127 -6.12 -8.55 -26.00
C ILE A 127 -7.40 -7.83 -26.44
N LYS A 128 -7.68 -7.74 -27.74
CA LYS A 128 -8.87 -7.05 -28.26
C LYS A 128 -10.18 -7.78 -27.95
N GLU A 129 -10.13 -9.10 -27.78
CA GLU A 129 -11.30 -9.87 -27.36
C GLU A 129 -11.69 -9.53 -25.91
N LEU A 130 -10.69 -9.40 -25.01
CA LEU A 130 -10.90 -9.08 -23.60
C LEU A 130 -11.14 -7.58 -23.37
N GLU A 131 -10.27 -6.75 -23.92
CA GLU A 131 -10.27 -5.28 -23.83
C GLU A 131 -10.28 -4.67 -25.24
N PRO A 132 -11.45 -4.47 -25.88
CA PRO A 132 -11.56 -4.04 -27.27
C PRO A 132 -10.88 -2.71 -27.62
N HIS A 133 -10.67 -1.86 -26.60
CA HIS A 133 -10.02 -0.56 -26.74
C HIS A 133 -8.56 -0.55 -26.29
N ALA A 134 -8.03 -1.68 -25.80
CA ALA A 134 -6.64 -1.80 -25.42
C ALA A 134 -5.71 -1.89 -26.63
N GLY A 135 -4.54 -1.27 -26.50
CA GLY A 135 -3.41 -1.42 -27.40
C GLY A 135 -2.48 -2.56 -26.98
N GLY A 136 -1.28 -2.58 -27.58
CA GLY A 136 -0.24 -3.57 -27.26
C GLY A 136 0.02 -4.59 -28.37
N ILE A 137 1.11 -5.33 -28.17
CA ILE A 137 1.56 -6.40 -29.07
C ILE A 137 1.44 -7.78 -28.43
N ALA A 138 1.49 -7.86 -27.10
CA ALA A 138 1.27 -9.06 -26.30
C ALA A 138 0.95 -8.66 -24.84
N ALA A 139 0.34 -9.55 -24.07
CA ALA A 139 0.09 -9.29 -22.66
C ALA A 139 0.14 -10.56 -21.80
N LEU A 140 0.29 -10.36 -20.49
CA LEU A 140 -0.08 -11.36 -19.49
C LEU A 140 -1.48 -11.07 -18.98
N HIS A 141 -2.35 -12.07 -19.02
CA HIS A 141 -3.70 -11.98 -18.49
C HIS A 141 -3.81 -12.75 -17.17
N SER A 142 -4.17 -12.03 -16.11
CA SER A 142 -4.50 -12.59 -14.79
C SER A 142 -6.00 -12.40 -14.54
N PRO A 143 -6.84 -13.40 -14.87
CA PRO A 143 -8.29 -13.26 -14.85
C PRO A 143 -8.86 -13.07 -13.44
N ARG A 144 -8.15 -13.54 -12.42
CA ARG A 144 -8.57 -13.47 -11.01
C ARG A 144 -8.14 -12.21 -10.27
N THR A 145 -7.45 -11.27 -10.93
CA THR A 145 -7.14 -9.99 -10.28
C THR A 145 -8.46 -9.25 -10.02
N ALA A 146 -8.67 -8.77 -8.79
CA ALA A 146 -9.92 -8.16 -8.39
C ALA A 146 -9.75 -6.69 -7.95
N ILE A 147 -10.87 -6.02 -7.74
CA ILE A 147 -10.97 -4.71 -7.10
C ILE A 147 -11.93 -4.78 -5.91
N THR A 148 -11.70 -3.93 -4.90
CA THR A 148 -12.47 -3.89 -3.66
C THR A 148 -12.46 -2.49 -3.01
N ASP A 149 -13.25 -2.31 -1.95
CA ASP A 149 -13.31 -1.11 -1.12
C ASP A 149 -12.53 -1.31 0.20
N TYR A 150 -11.22 -1.01 0.17
CA TYR A 150 -10.37 -1.12 1.36
C TYR A 150 -10.79 -0.21 2.54
N PRO A 151 -11.29 1.02 2.33
CA PRO A 151 -11.94 1.79 3.39
C PRO A 151 -13.13 1.08 4.04
N ALA A 152 -14.01 0.44 3.27
CA ALA A 152 -15.10 -0.37 3.83
C ALA A 152 -14.58 -1.57 4.62
N ILE A 153 -13.59 -2.29 4.09
CA ILE A 153 -12.92 -3.40 4.80
C ILE A 153 -12.34 -2.93 6.15
N ALA A 154 -11.64 -1.79 6.15
CA ALA A 154 -11.06 -1.24 7.38
C ALA A 154 -12.13 -0.85 8.41
N ARG A 155 -13.26 -0.29 7.97
CA ARG A 155 -14.40 -0.03 8.87
C ARG A 155 -14.98 -1.31 9.46
N GLU A 156 -15.07 -2.38 8.68
CA GLU A 156 -15.51 -3.69 9.22
C GLU A 156 -14.48 -4.28 10.19
N PHE A 157 -13.17 -4.14 9.95
CA PHE A 157 -12.16 -4.54 10.93
C PHE A 157 -12.27 -3.77 12.25
N ALA A 158 -12.59 -2.47 12.20
CA ALA A 158 -12.85 -1.68 13.41
C ALA A 158 -14.04 -2.24 14.20
N LYS A 159 -15.14 -2.57 13.52
CA LYS A 159 -16.32 -3.19 14.14
C LYS A 159 -16.00 -4.55 14.76
N ASP A 160 -15.17 -5.37 14.10
CA ASP A 160 -14.76 -6.67 14.62
C ASP A 160 -13.96 -6.57 15.93
N ILE A 161 -13.10 -5.55 16.02
CA ILE A 161 -12.32 -5.26 17.24
C ILE A 161 -13.27 -4.85 18.37
N GLU A 162 -14.21 -3.94 18.10
CA GLU A 162 -15.18 -3.47 19.09
C GLU A 162 -16.13 -4.60 19.56
N ALA A 163 -16.60 -5.43 18.63
CA ALA A 163 -17.43 -6.60 18.93
C ALA A 163 -16.69 -7.63 19.81
N SER A 164 -15.36 -7.68 19.71
CA SER A 164 -14.51 -8.52 20.55
C SER A 164 -14.16 -7.89 21.91
N GLY A 165 -14.74 -6.73 22.24
CA GLY A 165 -14.49 -5.98 23.48
C GLY A 165 -13.22 -5.10 23.44
N GLY A 166 -12.61 -4.95 22.26
CA GLY A 166 -11.53 -4.00 22.01
C GLY A 166 -12.06 -2.57 21.82
N GLU A 167 -11.14 -1.64 21.57
CA GLU A 167 -11.45 -0.21 21.46
C GLU A 167 -10.66 0.44 20.32
N VAL A 168 -11.31 1.24 19.48
CA VAL A 168 -10.67 2.08 18.46
C VAL A 168 -10.78 3.55 18.88
N ARG A 169 -9.70 4.11 19.44
CA ARG A 169 -9.63 5.50 19.90
C ARG A 169 -9.16 6.42 18.78
N LEU A 170 -10.12 7.13 18.19
CA LEU A 170 -9.90 8.18 17.19
C LEU A 170 -9.50 9.50 17.86
N GLY A 171 -8.88 10.43 17.13
CA GLY A 171 -8.43 11.72 17.66
C GLY A 171 -7.32 11.62 18.71
N PHE A 172 -6.54 10.54 18.69
CA PHE A 172 -5.44 10.24 19.60
C PHE A 172 -4.07 10.29 18.87
N PRO A 173 -3.55 11.48 18.53
CA PRO A 173 -2.21 11.60 17.98
C PRO A 173 -1.17 11.21 19.03
N VAL A 174 -0.47 10.09 18.81
CA VAL A 174 0.61 9.66 19.71
C VAL A 174 1.77 10.67 19.67
N THR A 175 2.01 11.33 20.82
CA THR A 175 3.07 12.34 20.98
C THR A 175 4.28 11.81 21.76
N SER A 176 4.10 10.78 22.59
CA SER A 176 5.21 10.10 23.27
C SER A 176 4.90 8.64 23.58
N ILE A 177 5.97 7.85 23.63
CA ILE A 177 5.96 6.43 24.02
C ILE A 177 7.06 6.27 25.06
N THR A 178 6.74 5.71 26.23
CA THR A 178 7.70 5.59 27.33
C THR A 178 7.57 4.22 27.99
N ASN A 179 8.69 3.51 28.11
CA ASN A 179 8.74 2.27 28.88
C ASN A 179 8.58 2.63 30.37
N VAL A 180 7.65 1.97 31.04
CA VAL A 180 7.37 2.15 32.47
C VAL A 180 7.45 0.79 33.19
N PRO A 181 7.61 0.75 34.52
CA PRO A 181 7.64 -0.53 35.24
C PRO A 181 6.37 -1.34 34.96
N GLY A 182 6.53 -2.51 34.33
CA GLY A 182 5.43 -3.41 33.98
C GLY A 182 4.57 -2.96 32.79
N GLY A 183 5.11 -2.20 31.83
CA GLY A 183 4.39 -1.90 30.58
C GLY A 183 4.96 -0.72 29.79
N ILE A 184 4.12 -0.14 28.95
CA ILE A 184 4.41 1.00 28.11
C ILE A 184 3.30 2.04 28.32
N GLU A 185 3.69 3.28 28.55
CA GLU A 185 2.80 4.43 28.53
C GLU A 185 2.83 5.09 27.15
N VAL A 186 1.64 5.27 26.56
CA VAL A 186 1.44 5.99 25.30
C VAL A 186 0.63 7.25 25.57
N ALA A 187 1.11 8.39 25.10
CA ALA A 187 0.50 9.69 25.37
C ALA A 187 -0.01 10.38 24.11
N SER A 188 -1.09 11.14 24.29
CA SER A 188 -1.56 12.17 23.36
C SER A 188 -1.84 13.44 24.18
N GLY A 189 -0.89 14.39 24.18
CA GLY A 189 -0.99 15.60 25.00
C GLY A 189 -1.05 15.28 26.50
N GLN A 190 -2.20 15.49 27.14
CA GLN A 190 -2.45 15.14 28.56
C GLN A 190 -3.06 13.74 28.74
N GLN A 191 -3.62 13.16 27.69
CA GLN A 191 -4.20 11.82 27.75
C GLN A 191 -3.08 10.76 27.80
N ARG A 192 -3.33 9.68 28.55
CA ARG A 192 -2.40 8.56 28.73
C ARG A 192 -3.14 7.22 28.60
N VAL A 193 -2.48 6.26 27.98
CA VAL A 193 -2.92 4.87 27.87
C VAL A 193 -1.75 3.98 28.25
N ARG A 194 -1.97 3.06 29.18
CA ARG A 194 -0.98 2.06 29.56
C ARG A 194 -1.31 0.73 28.91
N VAL A 195 -0.30 0.10 28.32
CA VAL A 195 -0.40 -1.19 27.63
C VAL A 195 0.78 -2.08 28.01
N ASP A 196 0.62 -3.39 27.92
CA ASP A 196 1.66 -4.38 28.20
C ASP A 196 2.59 -4.60 27.01
N ARG A 197 2.05 -4.45 25.80
CA ARG A 197 2.74 -4.51 24.51
C ARG A 197 2.20 -3.44 23.57
N LEU A 198 3.04 -2.98 22.64
CA LEU A 198 2.68 -1.95 21.67
C LEU A 198 3.12 -2.36 20.26
N ILE A 199 2.22 -2.28 19.28
CA ILE A 199 2.53 -2.52 17.88
C ILE A 199 2.35 -1.21 17.10
N LEU A 200 3.37 -0.82 16.34
CA LEU A 200 3.40 0.44 15.59
C LEU A 200 3.13 0.18 14.11
N CYS A 201 1.95 0.61 13.64
CA CYS A 201 1.48 0.49 12.26
C CYS A 201 1.25 1.88 11.63
N ALA A 202 2.18 2.80 11.87
CA ALA A 202 2.00 4.24 11.60
C ALA A 202 2.24 4.69 10.14
N GLY A 203 2.34 3.76 9.18
CA GLY A 203 2.41 4.06 7.73
C GLY A 203 3.43 5.13 7.36
N LEU A 204 2.95 6.26 6.82
CA LEU A 204 3.76 7.45 6.46
C LEU A 204 4.60 8.02 7.60
N HIS A 205 4.32 7.66 8.85
CA HIS A 205 5.06 8.08 10.05
C HIS A 205 5.76 6.93 10.75
N SER A 206 5.88 5.74 10.13
CA SER A 206 6.44 4.54 10.78
C SER A 206 7.83 4.79 11.39
N ASP A 207 8.71 5.50 10.68
CA ASP A 207 10.05 5.85 11.15
C ASP A 207 10.04 6.91 12.27
N ALA A 208 9.13 7.89 12.21
CA ALA A 208 8.99 8.93 13.21
C ALA A 208 8.42 8.39 14.53
N VAL A 209 7.38 7.55 14.46
CA VAL A 209 6.75 6.96 15.65
C VAL A 209 7.67 5.93 16.30
N ALA A 210 8.35 5.08 15.54
CA ALA A 210 9.26 4.13 16.18
C ALA A 210 10.51 4.80 16.79
N LYS A 211 10.93 5.98 16.32
CA LYS A 211 11.93 6.79 17.03
C LYS A 211 11.46 7.22 18.42
N MET A 212 10.17 7.52 18.61
CA MET A 212 9.61 7.80 19.94
C MET A 212 9.74 6.58 20.86
N ALA A 213 9.59 5.39 20.28
CA ALA A 213 9.81 4.09 20.95
C ALA A 213 11.29 3.67 21.07
N GLN A 214 12.24 4.59 20.86
CA GLN A 214 13.69 4.34 20.89
C GLN A 214 14.21 3.37 19.81
N ASP A 215 13.39 2.98 18.84
CA ASP A 215 13.84 2.25 17.65
C ASP A 215 14.40 3.23 16.62
N LYS A 216 15.70 3.49 16.74
CA LYS A 216 16.47 4.41 15.86
C LYS A 216 16.99 3.73 14.60
N ARG A 217 16.77 2.41 14.45
CA ARG A 217 17.23 1.64 13.30
C ARG A 217 16.58 2.12 12.00
N GLU A 218 17.27 1.86 10.91
CA GLU A 218 16.84 2.03 9.52
C GLU A 218 15.55 1.23 9.25
N PRO A 219 14.73 1.60 8.26
CA PRO A 219 14.92 2.60 7.22
C PRO A 219 14.25 3.94 7.56
N LYS A 220 14.48 4.96 6.73
CA LYS A 220 13.75 6.23 6.74
C LYS A 220 12.58 6.17 5.77
N ILE A 221 11.46 6.83 6.09
CA ILE A 221 10.34 6.97 5.16
C ILE A 221 10.49 8.25 4.32
N ILE A 222 10.40 8.08 3.00
CA ILE A 222 10.32 9.14 2.01
C ILE A 222 8.92 9.11 1.36
N PRO A 223 8.19 10.23 1.37
CA PRO A 223 6.84 10.26 0.81
C PRO A 223 6.88 10.47 -0.71
N PHE A 224 6.36 9.51 -1.46
CA PHE A 224 6.13 9.67 -2.91
C PHE A 224 4.64 9.82 -3.17
N ARG A 225 4.22 10.99 -3.65
CA ARG A 225 2.85 11.21 -4.11
C ARG A 225 2.67 10.63 -5.51
N GLY A 226 1.65 9.79 -5.65
CA GLY A 226 1.13 9.37 -6.94
C GLY A 226 -0.20 10.07 -7.22
N GLU A 227 -0.26 10.81 -8.31
CA GLU A 227 -1.42 11.57 -8.77
C GLU A 227 -2.15 10.79 -9.86
N TYR A 228 -3.46 10.85 -9.84
CA TYR A 228 -4.33 10.16 -10.80
C TYR A 228 -5.11 11.17 -11.63
N MET A 229 -5.41 10.77 -12.86
CA MET A 229 -6.50 11.34 -13.64
C MET A 229 -7.72 10.43 -13.52
N LEU A 230 -8.91 10.99 -13.67
CA LEU A 230 -10.15 10.23 -13.77
C LEU A 230 -10.67 10.31 -15.20
N LEU A 231 -11.02 9.16 -15.78
CA LEU A 231 -11.79 9.15 -17.01
C LEU A 231 -13.15 9.80 -16.78
N LYS A 232 -13.61 10.58 -17.76
CA LYS A 232 -14.97 11.12 -17.74
C LYS A 232 -15.99 9.98 -17.74
N PRO A 233 -17.16 10.15 -17.09
CA PRO A 233 -18.15 9.08 -16.96
C PRO A 233 -18.58 8.44 -18.29
N ASP A 234 -18.69 9.23 -19.36
CA ASP A 234 -19.06 8.77 -20.71
C ASP A 234 -17.95 7.95 -21.40
N ARG A 235 -16.75 7.88 -20.82
CA ARG A 235 -15.56 7.21 -21.37
C ARG A 235 -15.09 6.00 -20.56
N THR A 236 -15.67 5.75 -19.38
CA THR A 236 -15.26 4.62 -18.52
C THR A 236 -15.43 3.27 -19.19
N HIS A 237 -16.43 3.12 -20.07
CA HIS A 237 -16.70 1.91 -20.84
C HIS A 237 -15.54 1.45 -21.76
N LEU A 238 -14.57 2.33 -22.02
CA LEU A 238 -13.37 1.99 -22.80
C LEU A 238 -12.41 1.06 -22.06
N VAL A 239 -12.60 0.86 -20.75
CA VAL A 239 -11.73 0.03 -19.91
C VAL A 239 -12.63 -0.90 -19.10
N ARG A 240 -12.57 -2.22 -19.35
CA ARG A 240 -13.42 -3.20 -18.67
C ARG A 240 -12.72 -3.82 -17.44
N GLY A 241 -11.41 -4.01 -17.53
CA GLY A 241 -10.53 -4.59 -16.54
C GLY A 241 -9.28 -3.74 -16.30
N LEU A 242 -8.34 -4.25 -15.50
CA LEU A 242 -7.12 -3.53 -15.16
C LEU A 242 -6.12 -3.59 -16.33
N ILE A 243 -5.65 -2.46 -16.84
CA ILE A 243 -4.63 -2.40 -17.91
C ILE A 243 -3.35 -1.76 -17.37
N TYR A 244 -2.30 -2.56 -17.26
CA TYR A 244 -1.03 -2.20 -16.63
C TYR A 244 0.11 -2.35 -17.64
N PRO A 245 1.16 -1.53 -17.55
CA PRO A 245 2.36 -1.67 -18.35
C PRO A 245 3.23 -2.83 -17.85
N VAL A 246 4.09 -3.35 -18.72
CA VAL A 246 5.26 -4.10 -18.29
C VAL A 246 6.19 -3.14 -17.52
N PRO A 247 6.48 -3.36 -16.23
CA PRO A 247 7.29 -2.47 -15.42
C PRO A 247 8.72 -2.36 -15.96
N ASP A 248 9.27 -1.16 -15.89
CA ASP A 248 10.69 -0.91 -16.06
C ASP A 248 11.41 -1.23 -14.74
N PRO A 249 12.37 -2.16 -14.69
CA PRO A 249 13.11 -2.47 -13.46
C PRO A 249 13.84 -1.27 -12.85
N ARG A 250 14.17 -0.26 -13.66
CA ARG A 250 14.77 1.00 -13.17
C ARG A 250 13.77 1.83 -12.37
N TYR A 251 12.47 1.64 -12.64
CA TYR A 251 11.37 2.42 -12.07
C TYR A 251 10.12 1.54 -11.88
N PRO A 252 10.16 0.52 -11.02
CA PRO A 252 9.12 -0.51 -10.94
C PRO A 252 7.75 0.01 -10.47
N PHE A 253 7.68 1.26 -10.01
CA PHE A 253 6.47 1.92 -9.54
C PHE A 253 5.95 2.99 -10.52
N LEU A 254 6.62 3.19 -11.66
CA LEU A 254 6.22 4.13 -12.69
C LEU A 254 5.51 3.41 -13.83
N GLY A 255 4.35 3.93 -14.21
CA GLY A 255 3.54 3.36 -15.27
C GLY A 255 2.15 3.97 -15.30
N VAL A 256 1.63 4.24 -16.50
CA VAL A 256 0.24 4.67 -16.61
C VAL A 256 -0.64 3.43 -16.55
N HIS A 257 -1.32 3.23 -15.43
CA HIS A 257 -2.32 2.17 -15.29
C HIS A 257 -3.69 2.72 -15.62
N PHE A 258 -4.57 1.89 -16.17
CA PHE A 258 -6.00 2.13 -16.19
C PHE A 258 -6.64 1.20 -15.16
N THR A 259 -7.29 1.79 -14.16
CA THR A 259 -7.76 1.09 -12.98
C THR A 259 -9.24 1.36 -12.75
N PRO A 260 -10.13 0.46 -13.20
CA PRO A 260 -11.53 0.50 -12.78
C PRO A 260 -11.67 0.34 -11.26
N ARG A 261 -12.67 0.98 -10.70
CA ARG A 261 -12.97 1.04 -9.27
C ARG A 261 -14.36 0.45 -9.02
N VAL A 262 -14.61 -0.02 -7.79
CA VAL A 262 -15.90 -0.63 -7.42
C VAL A 262 -17.06 0.37 -7.44
N ASP A 263 -16.76 1.67 -7.44
CA ASP A 263 -17.73 2.76 -7.62
C ASP A 263 -18.00 3.10 -9.11
N GLY A 264 -17.40 2.36 -10.04
CA GLY A 264 -17.55 2.56 -11.49
C GLY A 264 -16.66 3.64 -12.09
N THR A 265 -15.85 4.35 -11.29
CA THR A 265 -14.84 5.28 -11.82
C THR A 265 -13.65 4.51 -12.40
N VAL A 266 -12.90 5.16 -13.31
CA VAL A 266 -11.65 4.60 -13.84
C VAL A 266 -10.53 5.61 -13.67
N GLU A 267 -9.51 5.22 -12.90
CA GLU A 267 -8.32 6.02 -12.64
C GLU A 267 -7.25 5.74 -13.69
N VAL A 268 -6.57 6.80 -14.15
CA VAL A 268 -5.40 6.74 -15.02
C VAL A 268 -4.19 7.23 -14.26
N GLY A 269 -3.17 6.39 -14.10
CA GLY A 269 -1.98 6.68 -13.29
C GLY A 269 -1.59 5.53 -12.35
N PRO A 270 -0.83 5.78 -11.27
CA PRO A 270 -0.30 7.08 -10.86
C PRO A 270 1.03 7.43 -11.53
N ASN A 271 1.39 8.71 -11.52
CA ASN A 271 2.80 9.13 -11.63
C ASN A 271 3.53 8.89 -10.29
N ALA A 272 4.81 9.25 -10.17
CA ALA A 272 5.48 9.26 -8.85
C ALA A 272 6.36 10.49 -8.64
N VAL A 273 5.93 11.40 -7.76
CA VAL A 273 6.67 12.60 -7.40
C VAL A 273 7.02 12.63 -5.92
N LEU A 274 8.20 13.11 -5.58
CA LEU A 274 8.58 13.34 -4.19
C LEU A 274 7.63 14.36 -3.57
N ALA A 275 6.90 13.98 -2.52
CA ALA A 275 6.01 14.90 -1.81
C ALA A 275 6.80 15.78 -0.83
N LEU A 276 6.36 17.02 -0.64
CA LEU A 276 7.02 17.99 0.26
C LEU A 276 6.53 17.92 1.71
N ALA A 277 5.71 16.92 2.02
CA ALA A 277 5.24 16.56 3.36
C ALA A 277 4.90 15.07 3.36
N ARG A 278 4.97 14.42 4.53
CA ARG A 278 4.56 13.00 4.68
C ARG A 278 3.12 12.79 4.23
N GLU A 279 2.22 13.68 4.64
CA GLU A 279 0.81 13.70 4.23
C GLU A 279 0.58 14.72 3.09
N GLY A 280 1.51 14.74 2.12
CA GLY A 280 1.53 15.71 1.04
C GLY A 280 0.58 15.41 -0.12
N TYR A 281 -0.69 15.11 0.16
CA TYR A 281 -1.70 14.70 -0.84
C TYR A 281 -2.02 15.78 -1.90
N LYS A 282 -1.65 17.04 -1.66
CA LYS A 282 -1.79 18.15 -2.61
C LYS A 282 -0.42 18.71 -2.99
N LEU A 283 -0.26 19.19 -4.23
CA LEU A 283 1.00 19.74 -4.74
C LEU A 283 1.61 20.84 -3.86
N GLY A 284 0.78 21.76 -3.35
CA GLY A 284 1.23 22.86 -2.50
C GLY A 284 1.42 22.51 -1.01
N ARG A 285 1.21 21.25 -0.58
CA ARG A 285 1.37 20.89 0.83
C ARG A 285 2.84 20.71 1.17
N LEU A 286 3.34 21.60 2.02
CA LEU A 286 4.74 21.63 2.46
C LEU A 286 4.86 21.46 3.98
N SER A 287 5.87 20.72 4.41
CA SER A 287 6.26 20.54 5.81
C SER A 287 7.76 20.79 5.95
N VAL A 288 8.13 21.91 6.56
CA VAL A 288 9.53 22.28 6.79
C VAL A 288 10.24 21.20 7.62
N LYS A 289 9.55 20.63 8.61
CA LYS A 289 10.06 19.53 9.43
C LYS A 289 10.39 18.28 8.62
N ASP A 290 9.49 17.88 7.71
CA ASP A 290 9.72 16.69 6.88
C ASP A 290 10.86 16.93 5.88
N LEU A 291 10.90 18.11 5.25
CA LEU A 291 11.95 18.48 4.31
C LEU A 291 13.33 18.56 4.98
N ALA A 292 13.42 19.19 6.17
CA ALA A 292 14.66 19.21 6.95
C ALA A 292 15.09 17.78 7.32
N GLY A 293 14.11 16.93 7.68
CA GLY A 293 14.35 15.51 7.88
C GLY A 293 14.96 14.84 6.64
N LEU A 294 14.36 15.00 5.46
CA LEU A 294 14.86 14.42 4.22
C LEU A 294 16.27 14.91 3.88
N ALA A 295 16.51 16.22 3.98
CA ALA A 295 17.81 16.84 3.70
C ALA A 295 18.91 16.36 4.67
N ALA A 296 18.57 16.11 5.93
CA ALA A 296 19.52 15.59 6.93
C ALA A 296 19.83 14.09 6.77
N TYR A 297 19.18 13.37 5.83
CA TYR A 297 19.40 11.95 5.63
C TYR A 297 20.27 11.66 4.40
N PRO A 298 21.48 11.08 4.55
CA PRO A 298 22.40 10.86 3.44
C PRO A 298 21.82 10.03 2.28
N GLY A 299 20.99 9.03 2.60
CA GLY A 299 20.33 8.20 1.59
C GLY A 299 19.50 9.03 0.60
N SER A 300 18.85 10.11 1.07
CA SER A 300 18.01 10.96 0.21
C SER A 300 18.80 11.57 -0.95
N TRP A 301 20.04 12.00 -0.67
CA TRP A 301 20.91 12.61 -1.68
C TRP A 301 21.45 11.57 -2.67
N LYS A 302 21.75 10.37 -2.19
CA LYS A 302 22.17 9.25 -3.06
C LYS A 302 21.04 8.84 -4.01
N MET A 303 19.83 8.67 -3.48
CA MET A 303 18.63 8.40 -4.28
C MET A 303 18.36 9.53 -5.29
N ALA A 304 18.46 10.79 -4.87
CA ALA A 304 18.26 11.94 -5.76
C ALA A 304 19.30 11.96 -6.90
N ALA A 305 20.58 11.74 -6.59
CA ALA A 305 21.65 11.68 -7.59
C ALA A 305 21.42 10.57 -8.63
N GLN A 306 20.85 9.43 -8.22
CA GLN A 306 20.53 8.32 -9.11
C GLN A 306 19.29 8.59 -9.99
N HIS A 307 18.29 9.32 -9.48
CA HIS A 307 16.96 9.40 -10.11
C HIS A 307 16.48 10.81 -10.51
N TRP A 308 17.33 11.84 -10.44
CA TRP A 308 16.92 13.24 -10.68
C TRP A 308 16.23 13.49 -12.03
N ARG A 309 16.70 12.85 -13.12
CA ARG A 309 16.10 13.01 -14.46
C ARG A 309 14.65 12.53 -14.49
N THR A 310 14.40 11.40 -13.84
CA THR A 310 13.06 10.84 -13.69
C THR A 310 12.21 11.74 -12.83
N GLY A 311 12.74 12.23 -11.70
CA GLY A 311 12.05 13.21 -10.86
C GLY A 311 11.54 14.42 -11.65
N ILE A 312 12.38 15.01 -12.51
CA ILE A 312 11.97 16.14 -13.38
C ILE A 312 10.86 15.72 -14.36
N LYS A 313 11.00 14.54 -15.00
CA LYS A 313 9.97 14.02 -15.92
C LYS A 313 8.62 13.86 -15.22
N GLU A 314 8.61 13.29 -14.02
CA GLU A 314 7.39 13.03 -13.25
C GLU A 314 6.72 14.34 -12.79
N TYR A 315 7.50 15.32 -12.34
CA TYR A 315 6.99 16.66 -12.01
C TYR A 315 6.37 17.38 -13.22
N ARG A 316 6.89 17.17 -14.44
CA ARG A 316 6.26 17.68 -15.65
C ARG A 316 4.87 17.06 -15.87
N GLY A 317 4.70 15.78 -15.56
CA GLY A 317 3.39 15.11 -15.56
C GLY A 317 2.43 15.71 -14.53
N SER A 318 2.92 16.05 -13.34
CA SER A 318 2.12 16.75 -12.32
C SER A 318 1.59 18.10 -12.78
N LEU A 319 2.36 18.85 -13.57
CA LEU A 319 1.99 20.19 -14.05
C LEU A 319 1.18 20.16 -15.35
N SER A 320 1.32 19.13 -16.17
CA SER A 320 0.71 19.04 -17.51
C SER A 320 -0.05 17.74 -17.73
N ALA A 321 -1.38 17.86 -17.87
CA ALA A 321 -2.25 16.74 -18.22
C ALA A 321 -1.85 16.08 -19.54
N SER A 322 -1.43 16.86 -20.54
CA SER A 322 -0.95 16.34 -21.81
C SER A 322 0.33 15.53 -21.68
N ALA A 323 1.24 15.93 -20.77
CA ALA A 323 2.46 15.17 -20.50
C ALA A 323 2.13 13.86 -19.75
N PHE A 324 1.21 13.91 -18.78
CA PHE A 324 0.72 12.75 -18.03
C PHE A 324 0.08 11.71 -18.97
N MET A 325 -0.79 12.15 -19.88
CA MET A 325 -1.54 11.28 -20.79
C MET A 325 -0.76 10.85 -22.03
N LYS A 326 0.51 11.26 -22.18
CA LYS A 326 1.30 10.95 -23.38
C LYS A 326 1.48 9.44 -23.56
N ASP A 327 1.88 8.76 -22.50
CA ASP A 327 2.16 7.31 -22.53
C ASP A 327 0.86 6.48 -22.38
N ALA A 328 -0.21 7.08 -21.82
CA ALA A 328 -1.53 6.44 -21.64
C ALA A 328 -2.14 5.93 -22.96
N LYS A 329 -1.97 6.70 -24.04
CA LYS A 329 -2.48 6.40 -25.39
C LYS A 329 -1.89 5.13 -26.00
N LEU A 330 -0.74 4.67 -25.52
CA LEU A 330 -0.15 3.41 -25.98
C LEU A 330 -0.96 2.20 -25.49
N TYR A 331 -1.60 2.34 -24.32
CA TYR A 331 -2.36 1.28 -23.67
C TYR A 331 -3.84 1.34 -24.00
N VAL A 332 -4.44 2.53 -24.10
CA VAL A 332 -5.82 2.72 -24.54
C VAL A 332 -5.87 3.87 -25.57
N PRO A 333 -5.66 3.59 -26.88
CA PRO A 333 -5.53 4.63 -27.91
C PRO A 333 -6.72 5.58 -28.04
N GLY A 334 -7.92 5.10 -27.67
CA GLY A 334 -9.16 5.89 -27.69
C GLY A 334 -9.27 6.93 -26.57
N VAL A 335 -8.34 6.95 -25.60
CA VAL A 335 -8.36 7.88 -24.47
C VAL A 335 -7.34 9.00 -24.68
N GLY A 336 -7.83 10.24 -24.75
CA GLY A 336 -7.02 11.45 -24.83
C GLY A 336 -7.05 12.32 -23.57
N VAL A 337 -6.33 13.44 -23.64
CA VAL A 337 -6.33 14.46 -22.56
C VAL A 337 -7.71 15.10 -22.36
N SER A 338 -8.53 15.16 -23.40
CA SER A 338 -9.90 15.68 -23.36
C SER A 338 -10.88 14.75 -22.64
N ASP A 339 -10.51 13.48 -22.46
CA ASP A 339 -11.37 12.44 -21.89
C ASP A 339 -11.14 12.23 -20.40
N VAL A 340 -10.24 13.02 -19.80
CA VAL A 340 -9.88 12.92 -18.39
C VAL A 340 -10.00 14.24 -17.65
N VAL A 341 -10.18 14.15 -16.34
CA VAL A 341 -10.08 15.25 -15.39
C VAL A 341 -9.06 14.89 -14.31
N ARG A 342 -8.54 15.88 -13.57
CA ARG A 342 -7.65 15.58 -12.44
C ARG A 342 -8.42 14.85 -11.34
N GLY A 343 -7.87 13.72 -10.91
CA GLY A 343 -8.39 12.93 -9.80
C GLY A 343 -7.71 13.26 -8.48
N GLY A 344 -7.78 12.27 -7.58
CA GLY A 344 -7.10 12.32 -6.29
C GLY A 344 -5.61 12.00 -6.38
N ALA A 345 -5.00 11.86 -5.21
CA ALA A 345 -3.64 11.39 -5.08
C ALA A 345 -3.50 10.49 -3.86
N GLY A 346 -2.57 9.54 -3.93
CA GLY A 346 -2.07 8.79 -2.79
C GLY A 346 -0.64 9.16 -2.47
N VAL A 347 -0.22 8.98 -1.22
CA VAL A 347 1.18 9.16 -0.82
C VAL A 347 1.71 7.83 -0.31
N ARG A 348 2.71 7.29 -0.99
CA ARG A 348 3.39 6.06 -0.61
C ARG A 348 4.47 6.36 0.41
N ALA A 349 4.44 5.63 1.52
CA ALA A 349 5.54 5.54 2.48
C ALA A 349 6.66 4.67 1.90
N GLN A 350 7.61 5.27 1.19
CA GLN A 350 8.73 4.52 0.62
C GLN A 350 9.88 4.46 1.62
N ALA A 351 10.19 3.26 2.11
CA ALA A 351 11.35 3.04 2.95
C ALA A 351 12.64 3.14 2.14
N LEU A 352 13.62 3.86 2.69
CA LEU A 352 14.94 4.11 2.13
C LEU A 352 16.02 3.77 3.16
N ASP A 353 17.01 3.00 2.74
CA ASP A 353 18.21 2.70 3.53
C ASP A 353 19.30 3.79 3.34
N PRO A 354 20.33 3.86 4.22
CA PRO A 354 21.32 4.95 4.23
C PRO A 354 22.22 5.00 2.99
N ASP A 355 22.29 3.89 2.25
CA ASP A 355 22.97 3.76 0.96
C ASP A 355 22.15 4.32 -0.22
N GLY A 356 20.88 4.66 0.01
CA GLY A 356 19.96 5.12 -1.03
C GLY A 356 19.13 3.99 -1.66
N THR A 357 19.24 2.75 -1.15
CA THR A 357 18.47 1.61 -1.63
C THR A 357 17.02 1.69 -1.15
N LEU A 358 16.08 1.48 -2.06
CA LEU A 358 14.66 1.37 -1.74
C LEU A 358 14.40 0.00 -1.09
N VAL A 359 13.80 0.00 0.11
CA VAL A 359 13.48 -1.25 0.79
C VAL A 359 12.25 -1.87 0.13
N ASP A 360 12.46 -3.00 -0.53
CA ASP A 360 11.41 -3.70 -1.23
C ASP A 360 10.54 -4.53 -0.29
N ASP A 361 11.09 -5.42 0.53
CA ASP A 361 10.28 -6.34 1.34
C ASP A 361 9.77 -5.73 2.66
N PHE A 362 8.86 -6.43 3.33
CA PHE A 362 8.39 -6.05 4.66
C PHE A 362 9.52 -6.01 5.67
N ARG A 363 9.52 -5.00 6.54
CA ARG A 363 10.51 -4.86 7.61
C ARG A 363 9.79 -4.63 8.93
N ILE A 364 9.94 -5.58 9.84
CA ILE A 364 9.33 -5.57 11.17
C ILE A 364 10.45 -5.66 12.19
N HIS A 365 10.44 -4.74 13.14
CA HIS A 365 11.45 -4.63 14.18
C HIS A 365 10.82 -4.89 15.54
N GLN A 366 11.54 -5.55 16.43
CA GLN A 366 11.14 -5.68 17.83
C GLN A 366 12.18 -5.01 18.74
N VAL A 367 11.70 -4.27 19.74
CA VAL A 367 12.48 -3.68 20.83
C VAL A 367 11.73 -3.95 22.13
N GLY A 368 12.13 -5.00 22.85
CA GLY A 368 11.44 -5.42 24.06
C GLY A 368 9.95 -5.71 23.80
N ARG A 369 9.08 -4.92 24.44
CA ARG A 369 7.62 -5.02 24.36
C ARG A 369 7.00 -4.28 23.16
N ILE A 370 7.82 -3.67 22.31
CA ILE A 370 7.37 -2.86 21.16
C ILE A 370 7.74 -3.55 19.86
N THR A 371 6.76 -3.74 18.97
CA THR A 371 6.96 -4.22 17.60
C THR A 371 6.61 -3.12 16.61
N ALA A 372 7.52 -2.78 15.71
CA ALA A 372 7.35 -1.69 14.74
C ALA A 372 7.31 -2.24 13.31
N VAL A 373 6.20 -2.01 12.61
CA VAL A 373 6.09 -2.23 11.18
C VAL A 373 6.74 -1.05 10.47
N ARG A 374 8.00 -1.23 10.07
CA ARG A 374 8.86 -0.18 9.49
C ARG A 374 8.61 0.03 8.01
N ASN A 375 8.30 -1.04 7.27
CA ASN A 375 8.00 -0.98 5.85
C ASN A 375 6.86 -1.96 5.52
N ALA A 376 5.75 -1.43 5.00
CA ALA A 376 4.60 -2.19 4.49
C ALA A 376 4.02 -1.52 3.23
N PRO A 377 4.74 -1.54 2.10
CA PRO A 377 4.29 -0.93 0.85
C PRO A 377 3.29 -1.86 0.14
N SER A 378 2.80 -1.48 -1.05
CA SER A 378 1.99 -2.38 -1.89
C SER A 378 2.69 -3.75 -2.04
N PRO A 379 1.98 -4.88 -1.83
CA PRO A 379 0.51 -5.03 -1.77
C PRO A 379 -0.09 -5.12 -0.35
N ALA A 380 0.41 -4.36 0.63
CA ALA A 380 -0.02 -4.48 2.03
C ALA A 380 -1.55 -4.40 2.29
N ALA A 381 -2.33 -3.74 1.43
CA ALA A 381 -3.79 -3.75 1.55
C ALA A 381 -4.39 -5.14 1.24
N THR A 382 -3.98 -5.74 0.10
CA THR A 382 -4.32 -7.13 -0.27
C THR A 382 -3.84 -8.13 0.77
N ALA A 383 -2.59 -7.96 1.22
CA ALA A 383 -1.95 -8.85 2.17
C ALA A 383 -2.27 -8.54 3.64
N SER A 384 -3.20 -7.62 3.93
CA SER A 384 -3.35 -7.04 5.27
C SER A 384 -3.61 -8.07 6.38
N MET A 385 -4.47 -9.05 6.13
CA MET A 385 -4.76 -10.13 7.10
C MET A 385 -3.60 -11.14 7.21
N ALA A 386 -2.95 -11.50 6.10
CA ALA A 386 -1.77 -12.37 6.14
C ALA A 386 -0.57 -11.69 6.86
N ILE A 387 -0.40 -10.37 6.69
CA ILE A 387 0.56 -9.58 7.43
C ILE A 387 0.22 -9.56 8.92
N ALA A 388 -1.07 -9.43 9.27
CA ALA A 388 -1.53 -9.48 10.65
C ALA A 388 -1.17 -10.83 11.31
N GLU A 389 -1.47 -11.96 10.65
CA GLU A 389 -1.07 -13.29 11.12
C GLU A 389 0.43 -13.38 11.38
N HIS A 390 1.24 -12.87 10.44
CA HIS A 390 2.71 -12.86 10.56
C HIS A 390 3.19 -12.00 11.74
N ILE A 391 2.63 -10.81 11.92
CA ILE A 391 2.97 -9.91 13.06
C ILE A 391 2.59 -10.58 14.38
N VAL A 392 1.37 -11.11 14.49
CA VAL A 392 0.89 -11.74 15.72
C VAL A 392 1.74 -12.97 16.05
N GLY A 393 2.10 -13.77 15.04
CA GLY A 393 3.05 -14.88 15.22
C GLY A 393 4.40 -14.41 15.75
N ALA A 394 4.99 -13.36 15.17
CA ALA A 394 6.26 -12.83 15.65
C ALA A 394 6.19 -12.32 17.10
N VAL A 395 5.08 -11.67 17.49
CA VAL A 395 4.89 -11.06 18.81
C VAL A 395 4.66 -12.10 19.92
N PHE A 396 3.92 -13.18 19.63
CA PHE A 396 3.43 -14.11 20.66
C PHE A 396 4.02 -15.53 20.57
N ASP A 397 4.45 -15.97 19.39
CA ASP A 397 4.90 -17.35 19.18
C ASP A 397 6.43 -17.49 19.26
N THR A 398 7.18 -16.38 19.24
CA THR A 398 8.64 -16.39 19.44
C THR A 398 8.96 -16.34 20.94
N PRO A 399 9.70 -17.31 21.52
CA PRO A 399 10.14 -17.24 22.90
C PRO A 399 10.95 -15.96 23.11
N SER A 400 10.60 -15.18 24.12
CA SER A 400 11.40 -14.02 24.50
C SER A 400 12.80 -14.53 24.84
N ALA A 401 13.82 -14.16 24.05
CA ALA A 401 15.20 -14.35 24.44
C ALA A 401 15.41 -13.54 25.72
N HIS A 402 15.42 -14.23 26.85
CA HIS A 402 15.59 -13.66 28.19
C HIS A 402 17.00 -13.16 28.42
#